data_AF-A0A2E9T8M3-F1
#
_entry.id   AF-A0A2E9T8M3-F1
#
_cell.length_a   1.000
_cell.length_b   1.000
_cell.length_c   1.000
_cell.angle_alpha   90.00
_cell.angle_beta   90.00
_cell.angle_gamma   90.00
#
_symmetry.space_group_name_H-M   'P 1'
#
loop_
_entity.id
_entity.type
_entity.pdbx_description
1 polymer ?
#
loop_
_entity_poly.entity_id
_entity_poly.type
_entity_poly.pdbx_seq_one_letter_code
_entity_poly.pdbx_strand_id
1 'polypeptide(L)'
;MLGIGEEYFGKKISTHFVIAGKLEYSLQKKTSSGGGWHRDSDGIQIKAMVYLNNVESNNGPFLFITNSKTKDAKRKPIENFNSILFYLKRFFKYGKIRDPRYSENSILDFFRKRKQDPIEISAPKGTVVLFDSSFIHRGKLIQHGQRYTLTNYYFEDSIKAKSGTIKNFGHLFLKKQK
;
A
#
# COMPACT_ATOMS: atom_id res chain seq x y z
N MET A 1 -8.80 -17.16 -1.21
CA MET A 1 -8.37 -15.80 -0.83
C MET A 1 -9.40 -15.08 0.04
N LEU A 2 -10.69 -15.01 -0.35
CA LEU A 2 -11.72 -14.33 0.46
C LEU A 2 -11.82 -14.89 1.89
N GLY A 3 -11.94 -16.22 2.07
CA GLY A 3 -12.03 -16.83 3.41
C GLY A 3 -10.89 -16.41 4.36
N ILE A 4 -9.63 -16.50 3.91
CA ILE A 4 -8.46 -16.08 4.70
C ILE A 4 -8.53 -14.58 5.04
N GLY A 5 -8.90 -13.75 4.08
CA GLY A 5 -9.02 -12.30 4.29
C GLY A 5 -10.15 -11.93 5.24
N GLU A 6 -11.29 -12.62 5.17
CA GLU A 6 -12.44 -12.42 6.05
C GLU A 6 -12.13 -12.83 7.49
N GLU A 7 -11.47 -13.98 7.67
CA GLU A 7 -11.01 -14.46 8.96
C GLU A 7 -10.03 -13.47 9.60
N TYR A 8 -9.05 -12.98 8.84
CA TYR A 8 -8.10 -11.99 9.32
C TYR A 8 -8.74 -10.63 9.64
N PHE A 9 -9.67 -10.17 8.79
CA PHE A 9 -10.30 -8.86 8.96
C PHE A 9 -11.44 -8.86 9.98
N GLY A 10 -12.02 -10.02 10.29
CA GLY A 10 -13.18 -10.18 11.16
C GLY A 10 -14.50 -9.71 10.54
N LYS A 11 -14.54 -9.50 9.22
CA LYS A 11 -15.70 -9.01 8.47
C LYS A 11 -15.73 -9.60 7.06
N LYS A 12 -16.92 -9.63 6.45
CA LYS A 12 -17.07 -9.93 5.02
C LYS A 12 -16.34 -8.90 4.16
N ILE A 13 -15.66 -9.37 3.12
CA ILE A 13 -14.91 -8.51 2.19
C ILE A 13 -15.28 -8.81 0.75
N SER A 14 -15.18 -7.78 -0.10
CA SER A 14 -15.32 -7.93 -1.55
C SER A 14 -14.19 -7.22 -2.29
N THR A 15 -13.83 -7.69 -3.48
CA THR A 15 -12.88 -6.98 -4.34
C THR A 15 -13.61 -5.78 -4.95
N HIS A 16 -13.09 -4.58 -4.75
CA HIS A 16 -13.68 -3.40 -5.39
C HIS A 16 -13.03 -3.05 -6.73
N PHE A 17 -11.73 -3.29 -6.87
CA PHE A 17 -10.99 -3.06 -8.11
C PHE A 17 -9.67 -3.82 -8.13
N VAL A 18 -9.08 -3.89 -9.32
CA VAL A 18 -7.76 -4.49 -9.57
C VAL A 18 -6.87 -3.44 -10.23
N ILE A 19 -5.61 -3.35 -9.80
CA ILE A 19 -4.61 -2.47 -10.42
C ILE A 19 -3.52 -3.32 -11.07
N ALA A 20 -3.24 -3.04 -12.34
CA ALA A 20 -2.04 -3.52 -13.02
C ALA A 20 -0.86 -2.57 -12.73
N GLY A 21 0.21 -3.12 -12.19
CA GLY A 21 1.46 -2.41 -11.92
C GLY A 21 2.53 -2.77 -12.93
N LYS A 22 3.19 -1.77 -13.51
CA LYS A 22 4.43 -1.93 -14.27
C LYS A 22 5.53 -1.11 -13.59
N LEU A 23 6.62 -1.77 -13.25
CA LEU A 23 7.86 -1.14 -12.81
C LEU A 23 8.94 -1.50 -13.83
N GLU A 24 9.67 -0.50 -14.32
CA GLU A 24 10.69 -0.67 -15.34
C GLU A 24 11.93 0.12 -14.94
N TYR A 25 13.09 -0.51 -15.12
CA TYR A 25 14.37 0.12 -14.86
C TYR A 25 14.65 1.25 -15.85
N SER A 26 15.21 2.35 -15.36
CA SER A 26 15.70 3.45 -16.17
C SER A 26 16.94 4.06 -15.55
N LEU A 27 17.98 4.27 -16.36
CA LEU A 27 19.21 4.95 -15.96
C LEU A 27 18.95 6.40 -15.50
N GLN A 28 17.89 7.03 -16.02
CA GLN A 28 17.57 8.42 -15.76
C GLN A 28 16.80 8.62 -14.45
N LYS A 29 16.18 7.56 -13.92
CA LYS A 29 15.23 7.69 -12.80
C LYS A 29 15.27 6.51 -11.84
N LYS A 30 15.61 6.80 -10.58
CA LYS A 30 15.41 5.88 -9.47
C LYS A 30 13.91 5.67 -9.23
N THR A 31 13.42 4.48 -9.52
CA THR A 31 11.98 4.19 -9.50
C THR A 31 11.67 3.08 -8.51
N SER A 32 10.54 3.22 -7.80
CA SER A 32 9.95 2.15 -6.99
C SER A 32 8.43 2.23 -7.07
N SER A 33 7.75 1.11 -6.85
CA SER A 33 6.29 1.08 -6.75
C SER A 33 5.81 1.70 -5.44
N GLY A 34 4.69 2.45 -5.50
CA GLY A 34 4.03 3.05 -4.33
C GLY A 34 4.57 4.43 -3.91
N GLY A 35 5.66 4.91 -4.53
CA GLY A 35 6.21 6.25 -4.25
C GLY A 35 6.90 6.36 -2.89
N GLY A 36 7.66 5.33 -2.50
CA GLY A 36 8.37 5.26 -1.22
C GLY A 36 7.62 4.45 -0.17
N TRP A 37 8.12 4.50 1.07
CA TRP A 37 7.50 3.84 2.22
C TRP A 37 6.16 4.47 2.57
N HIS A 38 5.11 3.65 2.70
CA HIS A 38 3.77 4.11 3.03
C HIS A 38 2.94 3.03 3.71
N ARG A 39 1.77 3.44 4.19
CA ARG A 39 0.60 2.60 4.44
C ARG A 39 -0.53 3.12 3.59
N ASP A 40 -1.38 2.22 3.12
CA ASP A 40 -2.57 2.66 2.37
C ASP A 40 -3.70 3.10 3.30
N SER A 41 -3.71 2.61 4.54
CA SER A 41 -4.72 2.89 5.55
C SER A 41 -4.14 2.75 6.96
N ASP A 42 -4.70 3.48 7.93
CA ASP A 42 -4.38 3.28 9.35
C ASP A 42 -5.18 2.12 9.96
N GLY A 43 -6.34 1.80 9.37
CA GLY A 43 -7.12 0.58 9.66
C GLY A 43 -6.75 -0.56 8.71
N ILE A 44 -7.13 -1.79 9.06
CA ILE A 44 -6.85 -2.99 8.25
C ILE A 44 -7.37 -2.79 6.82
N GLN A 45 -6.53 -3.14 5.84
CA GLN A 45 -6.92 -3.20 4.44
C GLN A 45 -6.20 -4.36 3.77
N ILE A 46 -6.96 -5.27 3.16
CA ILE A 46 -6.41 -6.51 2.61
C ILE A 46 -6.16 -6.37 1.12
N LYS A 47 -5.00 -6.84 0.69
CA LYS A 47 -4.62 -6.91 -0.72
C LYS A 47 -4.07 -8.28 -1.07
N ALA A 48 -4.33 -8.69 -2.30
CA ALA A 48 -3.67 -9.82 -2.92
C ALA A 48 -2.93 -9.33 -4.16
N MET A 49 -1.61 -9.45 -4.17
CA MET A 49 -0.77 -9.08 -5.30
C MET A 49 -0.16 -10.32 -5.92
N VAL A 50 -0.31 -10.51 -7.22
CA VAL A 50 0.35 -11.58 -7.98
C VAL A 50 1.50 -11.01 -8.80
N TYR A 51 2.63 -11.72 -8.80
CA TYR A 51 3.74 -11.44 -9.72
C TYR A 51 3.48 -12.06 -11.08
N LEU A 52 3.51 -11.25 -12.14
CA LEU A 52 3.27 -11.71 -13.53
C LEU A 52 4.55 -12.08 -14.28
N ASN A 53 5.71 -11.85 -13.66
CA ASN A 53 7.03 -12.32 -14.08
C ASN A 53 7.87 -12.69 -12.85
N ASN A 54 9.00 -13.37 -13.04
CA ASN A 54 9.91 -13.70 -11.95
C ASN A 54 10.43 -12.42 -11.29
N VAL A 55 10.43 -12.40 -9.96
CA VAL A 55 10.88 -11.28 -9.14
C VAL A 55 12.08 -11.72 -8.32
N GLU A 56 13.19 -11.05 -8.57
CA GLU A 56 14.49 -11.24 -7.92
C GLU A 56 14.82 -10.01 -7.09
N SER A 57 15.88 -10.06 -6.28
CA SER A 57 16.24 -8.97 -5.38
C SER A 57 16.50 -7.61 -6.08
N ASN A 58 16.85 -7.64 -7.36
CA ASN A 58 17.28 -6.49 -8.15
C ASN A 58 16.20 -5.90 -9.08
N ASN A 59 15.07 -6.58 -9.30
CA ASN A 59 14.02 -6.11 -10.21
C ASN A 59 12.81 -5.49 -9.48
N GLY A 60 13.02 -5.07 -8.24
CA GLY A 60 12.07 -4.29 -7.44
C GLY A 60 11.06 -5.14 -6.65
N PRO A 61 11.49 -6.11 -5.83
CA PRO A 61 10.60 -6.94 -5.02
C PRO A 61 9.76 -6.11 -4.04
N PHE A 62 8.67 -6.68 -3.54
CA PHE A 62 7.89 -6.10 -2.46
C PHE A 62 8.65 -6.14 -1.14
N LEU A 63 8.60 -5.04 -0.40
CA LEU A 63 9.18 -4.90 0.93
C LEU A 63 8.09 -4.65 1.96
N PHE A 64 8.14 -5.38 3.07
CA PHE A 64 7.13 -5.32 4.13
C PHE A 64 7.77 -5.23 5.52
N ILE A 65 7.29 -4.32 6.37
CA ILE A 65 7.79 -4.16 7.73
C ILE A 65 6.79 -4.78 8.71
N THR A 66 7.13 -5.95 9.26
CA THR A 66 6.33 -6.61 10.30
C THR A 66 6.23 -5.76 11.55
N ASN A 67 5.15 -5.93 12.32
CA ASN A 67 4.88 -5.21 13.57
C ASN A 67 4.82 -3.68 13.48
N SER A 68 4.88 -3.10 12.26
CA SER A 68 4.84 -1.66 12.08
C SER A 68 3.52 -1.05 12.56
N LYS A 69 2.41 -1.81 12.59
CA LYS A 69 1.14 -1.32 13.13
C LYS A 69 1.18 -0.94 14.61
N THR A 70 1.84 -1.75 15.44
CA THR A 70 2.01 -1.49 16.88
C THR A 70 3.16 -0.55 17.16
N LYS A 71 4.20 -0.57 16.31
CA LYS A 71 5.40 0.24 16.42
C LYS A 71 5.55 1.07 15.14
N ASP A 72 5.04 2.30 15.13
CA ASP A 72 5.06 3.15 13.93
C ASP A 72 6.37 3.95 13.82
N ALA A 73 6.82 4.17 12.58
CA ALA A 73 7.86 5.15 12.27
C ALA A 73 7.27 6.58 12.31
N LYS A 74 8.13 7.60 12.36
CA LYS A 74 7.65 8.99 12.32
C LYS A 74 7.13 9.32 10.91
N ARG A 75 5.85 9.64 10.79
CA ARG A 75 5.26 10.06 9.50
C ARG A 75 5.72 11.47 9.12
N LYS A 76 5.66 11.77 7.83
CA LYS A 76 5.89 13.14 7.36
C LYS A 76 4.83 14.06 7.98
N PRO A 77 5.20 15.28 8.40
CA PRO A 77 4.21 16.29 8.70
C PRO A 77 3.38 16.56 7.44
N ILE A 78 2.10 16.88 7.63
CA ILE A 78 1.23 17.27 6.51
C ILE A 78 1.63 18.70 6.15
N GLU A 79 2.43 18.87 5.09
CA GLU A 79 3.06 20.16 4.76
C GLU A 79 2.12 21.16 4.06
N ASN A 80 0.89 20.78 3.68
CA ASN A 80 -0.03 21.69 3.00
C ASN A 80 -1.49 21.43 3.35
N PHE A 81 -2.10 22.20 4.25
CA PHE A 81 -3.55 22.45 4.28
C PHE A 81 -3.86 23.77 5.03
N ASN A 82 -3.73 24.91 4.35
CA ASN A 82 -4.25 26.22 4.80
C ASN A 82 -5.78 26.28 4.67
N SER A 83 -6.49 25.30 5.21
CA SER A 83 -7.93 25.20 5.12
C SER A 83 -8.51 24.98 6.51
N ILE A 84 -9.18 26.01 7.03
CA ILE A 84 -10.02 25.95 8.24
C ILE A 84 -10.98 24.74 8.20
N LEU A 85 -11.43 24.34 7.01
CA LEU A 85 -12.29 23.17 6.78
C LEU A 85 -11.60 21.83 7.14
N PHE A 86 -10.28 21.73 6.95
CA PHE A 86 -9.48 20.57 7.35
C PHE A 86 -9.34 20.49 8.86
N TYR A 87 -9.08 21.62 9.53
CA TYR A 87 -9.03 21.70 10.99
C TYR A 87 -10.39 21.36 11.63
N LEU A 88 -11.49 21.88 11.08
CA LEU A 88 -12.85 21.53 11.51
C LEU A 88 -13.13 20.03 11.32
N LYS A 89 -12.77 19.42 10.18
CA LYS A 89 -12.91 17.96 9.98
C LYS A 89 -12.07 17.14 10.94
N ARG A 90 -10.86 17.61 11.28
CA ARG A 90 -9.97 17.02 12.29
C ARG A 90 -10.52 17.15 13.71
N PHE A 91 -11.26 18.22 14.01
CA PHE A 91 -11.85 18.43 15.33
C PHE A 91 -13.13 17.61 15.53
N PHE A 92 -13.98 17.51 14.50
CA PHE A 92 -15.33 16.94 14.62
C PHE A 92 -15.48 15.46 14.24
N LYS A 93 -14.52 14.83 13.53
CA LYS A 93 -14.83 13.52 12.91
C LYS A 93 -13.78 12.42 13.00
N TYR A 94 -12.48 12.74 13.07
CA TYR A 94 -11.42 11.72 13.06
C TYR A 94 -10.23 12.21 13.85
N GLY A 95 -9.57 11.33 14.61
CA GLY A 95 -8.31 11.64 15.31
C GLY A 95 -7.22 12.18 14.37
N LYS A 96 -6.02 12.45 14.92
CA LYS A 96 -4.87 13.05 14.20
C LYS A 96 -4.69 12.45 12.80
N ILE A 97 -5.15 13.16 11.75
CA ILE A 97 -4.90 12.81 10.35
C ILE A 97 -3.37 12.82 10.18
N ARG A 98 -2.82 11.72 9.64
CA ARG A 98 -1.38 11.59 9.40
C ARG A 98 -1.15 11.36 7.91
N ASP A 99 -0.03 11.85 7.40
CA ASP A 99 0.41 11.51 6.05
C ASP A 99 0.59 9.97 5.96
N PRO A 100 0.07 9.30 4.91
CA PRO A 100 0.30 7.86 4.73
C PRO A 100 1.77 7.52 4.45
N ARG A 101 2.61 8.49 4.09
CA ARG A 101 3.99 8.31 3.67
C ARG A 101 5.01 8.60 4.77
N TYR A 102 6.16 7.97 4.60
CA TYR A 102 7.31 8.10 5.49
C TYR A 102 8.50 8.65 4.72
N SER A 103 9.38 9.39 5.41
CA SER A 103 10.69 9.75 4.86
C SER A 103 11.66 8.60 5.02
N GLU A 104 12.66 8.52 4.14
CA GLU A 104 13.72 7.50 4.25
C GLU A 104 14.44 7.60 5.61
N ASN A 105 14.79 8.81 6.07
CA ASN A 105 15.44 9.01 7.37
C ASN A 105 14.61 8.48 8.54
N SER A 106 13.29 8.63 8.49
CA SER A 106 12.39 8.11 9.53
C SER A 106 12.39 6.59 9.58
N ILE A 107 12.40 5.95 8.41
CA ILE A 107 12.43 4.49 8.28
C ILE A 107 13.79 3.93 8.68
N LEU A 108 14.89 4.58 8.29
CA LEU A 108 16.24 4.20 8.70
C LEU A 108 16.41 4.29 10.23
N ASP A 109 15.91 5.36 10.84
CA ASP A 109 15.91 5.50 12.30
C ASP A 109 15.06 4.43 12.98
N PHE A 110 13.90 4.09 12.39
CA PHE A 110 13.05 3.00 12.85
C PHE A 110 13.78 1.65 12.83
N PHE A 111 14.42 1.29 11.71
CA PHE A 111 15.20 0.05 11.59
C PHE A 111 16.34 -0.01 12.58
N ARG A 112 17.13 1.07 12.71
CA ARG A 112 18.24 1.16 13.66
C ARG A 112 17.77 0.96 15.11
N LYS A 113 16.72 1.66 15.53
CA LYS A 113 16.19 1.58 16.90
C LYS A 113 15.60 0.22 17.24
N ARG A 114 15.08 -0.48 16.23
CA ARG A 114 14.41 -1.76 16.42
C ARG A 114 15.29 -2.97 16.12
N LYS A 115 16.48 -2.77 15.52
CA LYS A 115 17.32 -3.83 14.96
C LYS A 115 16.49 -4.77 14.08
N GLN A 116 15.70 -4.18 13.20
CA GLN A 116 14.76 -4.88 12.34
C GLN A 116 14.97 -4.42 10.89
N ASP A 117 15.02 -5.38 9.98
CA ASP A 117 15.01 -5.15 8.55
C ASP A 117 13.63 -5.44 7.94
N PRO A 118 13.30 -4.86 6.76
CA PRO A 118 12.08 -5.23 6.05
C PRO A 118 12.21 -6.66 5.50
N ILE A 119 11.08 -7.36 5.45
CA ILE A 119 10.98 -8.62 4.71
C ILE A 119 10.92 -8.28 3.22
N GLU A 120 11.84 -8.86 2.46
CA GLU A 120 11.84 -8.82 1.00
C GLU A 120 11.19 -10.07 0.43
N ILE A 121 10.28 -9.89 -0.54
CA ILE A 121 9.56 -10.98 -1.18
C ILE A 121 9.97 -11.08 -2.65
N SER A 122 11.03 -11.85 -2.88
CA SER A 122 11.49 -12.31 -4.21
C SER A 122 10.93 -13.70 -4.46
N ALA A 123 10.27 -13.90 -5.61
CA ALA A 123 9.51 -15.11 -5.90
C ALA A 123 9.25 -15.27 -7.41
N PRO A 124 9.01 -16.50 -7.90
CA PRO A 124 8.71 -16.74 -9.30
C PRO A 124 7.36 -16.15 -9.73
N LYS A 125 7.16 -16.07 -11.06
CA LYS A 125 5.87 -15.73 -11.67
C LYS A 125 4.76 -16.63 -11.12
N GLY A 126 3.60 -16.04 -10.86
CA GLY A 126 2.40 -16.72 -10.34
C GLY A 126 2.31 -16.74 -8.82
N THR A 127 3.38 -16.38 -8.10
CA THR A 127 3.30 -16.24 -6.64
C THR A 127 2.35 -15.12 -6.25
N VAL A 128 1.49 -15.41 -5.26
CA VAL A 128 0.55 -14.46 -4.66
C VAL A 128 1.05 -14.02 -3.28
N VAL A 129 1.15 -12.72 -3.09
CA VAL A 129 1.44 -12.07 -1.82
C VAL A 129 0.13 -11.54 -1.24
N LEU A 130 -0.30 -12.13 -0.12
CA LEU A 130 -1.41 -11.63 0.69
C LEU A 130 -0.85 -10.75 1.81
N PHE A 131 -1.35 -9.53 1.95
CA PHE A 131 -0.86 -8.61 2.97
C PHE A 131 -1.93 -7.63 3.47
N ASP A 132 -1.81 -7.24 4.73
CA ASP A 132 -2.51 -6.08 5.29
C ASP A 132 -1.71 -4.82 4.97
N SER A 133 -2.24 -4.00 4.05
CA SER A 133 -1.63 -2.74 3.63
C SER A 133 -1.71 -1.62 4.68
N SER A 134 -2.24 -1.92 5.88
CA SER A 134 -2.11 -1.07 7.06
C SER A 134 -0.75 -1.13 7.75
N PHE A 135 0.11 -2.08 7.34
CA PHE A 135 1.52 -2.14 7.71
C PHE A 135 2.37 -1.33 6.74
N ILE A 136 3.53 -0.84 7.19
CA ILE A 136 4.45 -0.09 6.34
C ILE A 136 5.04 -1.02 5.28
N HIS A 137 4.94 -0.61 4.02
CA HIS A 137 5.43 -1.38 2.88
C HIS A 137 5.83 -0.47 1.71
N ARG A 138 6.48 -1.07 0.71
CA ARG A 138 6.80 -0.43 -0.59
C ARG A 138 7.24 -1.47 -1.63
N GLY A 139 7.43 -1.04 -2.88
CA GLY A 139 8.37 -1.72 -3.77
C GLY A 139 9.81 -1.30 -3.48
N LYS A 140 10.75 -2.24 -3.53
CA LYS A 140 12.19 -1.93 -3.55
C LYS A 140 12.52 -1.09 -4.79
N LEU A 141 13.57 -0.29 -4.70
CA LEU A 141 14.10 0.42 -5.87
C LEU A 141 14.53 -0.61 -6.92
N ILE A 142 14.05 -0.44 -8.15
CA ILE A 142 14.45 -1.29 -9.26
C ILE A 142 15.87 -0.94 -9.69
N GLN A 143 16.70 -1.98 -9.86
CA GLN A 143 18.08 -1.85 -10.31
C GLN A 143 18.26 -2.37 -11.74
N HIS A 144 17.47 -3.38 -12.15
CA HIS A 144 17.50 -3.94 -13.50
C HIS A 144 16.12 -4.49 -13.91
N GLY A 145 15.89 -4.64 -15.21
CA GLY A 145 14.74 -5.34 -15.77
C GLY A 145 13.39 -4.65 -15.50
N GLN A 146 12.37 -5.48 -15.28
CA GLN A 146 10.98 -5.07 -15.11
C GLN A 146 10.26 -5.94 -14.07
N ARG A 147 9.20 -5.39 -13.48
CA ARG A 147 8.25 -6.13 -12.63
C ARG A 147 6.82 -5.75 -12.97
N TYR A 148 6.03 -6.77 -13.24
CA TYR A 148 4.61 -6.69 -13.55
C TYR A 148 3.80 -7.34 -12.44
N THR A 149 2.74 -6.67 -12.00
CA THR A 149 1.88 -7.14 -10.92
C THR A 149 0.41 -6.92 -11.25
N LEU A 150 -0.47 -7.79 -10.74
CA LEU A 150 -1.88 -7.47 -10.57
C LEU A 150 -2.18 -7.45 -9.07
N THR A 151 -2.85 -6.42 -8.59
CA THR A 151 -3.19 -6.28 -7.18
C THR A 151 -4.69 -6.12 -7.03
N ASN A 152 -5.34 -7.07 -6.36
CA ASN A 152 -6.72 -7.01 -5.95
C ASN A 152 -6.83 -6.22 -4.65
N TYR A 153 -7.74 -5.25 -4.62
CA TYR A 153 -8.02 -4.42 -3.44
C TYR A 153 -9.32 -4.87 -2.80
N TYR A 154 -9.22 -5.41 -1.60
CA TYR A 154 -10.36 -5.87 -0.83
C TYR A 154 -10.78 -4.83 0.20
N PHE A 155 -12.09 -4.64 0.32
CA PHE A 155 -12.71 -3.75 1.29
C PHE A 155 -13.86 -4.48 1.97
N GLU A 156 -14.34 -3.93 3.08
CA GLU A 156 -15.57 -4.39 3.74
C GLU A 156 -16.71 -4.50 2.72
N ASP A 157 -17.43 -5.62 2.71
CA ASP A 157 -18.59 -5.79 1.84
C ASP A 157 -19.80 -5.05 2.41
N SER A 158 -19.80 -3.74 2.25
CA SER A 158 -20.91 -2.87 2.66
C SER A 158 -21.18 -1.78 1.64
N ILE A 159 -22.44 -1.33 1.59
CA ILE A 159 -22.87 -0.22 0.71
C ILE A 159 -22.00 1.02 0.95
N LYS A 160 -21.70 1.31 2.22
CA LYS A 160 -20.85 2.44 2.62
C LYS A 160 -19.44 2.33 2.03
N ALA A 161 -18.81 1.17 2.10
CA ALA A 161 -17.48 0.95 1.55
C ALA A 161 -17.48 1.07 0.02
N LYS A 162 -18.45 0.45 -0.67
CA LYS A 162 -18.60 0.53 -2.13
C LYS A 162 -18.79 1.98 -2.60
N SER A 163 -19.71 2.71 -1.98
CA SER A 163 -19.93 4.13 -2.28
C SER A 163 -18.68 4.98 -2.03
N GLY A 164 -17.93 4.71 -0.95
CA GLY A 164 -16.66 5.37 -0.67
C GLY A 164 -15.60 5.12 -1.75
N THR A 165 -15.49 3.87 -2.21
CA THR A 165 -14.56 3.51 -3.28
C THR A 165 -14.93 4.15 -4.61
N ILE A 166 -16.20 4.13 -5.02
CA ILE A 166 -16.65 4.78 -6.25
C ILE A 166 -16.40 6.29 -6.19
N LYS A 167 -16.68 6.92 -5.05
CA LYS A 167 -16.43 8.36 -4.86
C LYS A 167 -14.95 8.72 -5.02
N ASN A 168 -14.05 7.92 -4.44
CA ASN A 168 -12.62 8.24 -4.41
C ASN A 168 -11.88 7.81 -5.70
N PHE A 169 -12.26 6.69 -6.29
CA PHE A 169 -11.51 6.03 -7.37
C PHE A 169 -12.32 5.80 -8.64
N GLY A 170 -13.64 6.03 -8.64
CA GLY A 170 -14.50 5.70 -9.77
C GLY A 170 -14.12 6.40 -11.08
N HIS A 171 -13.49 7.58 -10.99
CA HIS A 171 -12.95 8.29 -12.15
C HIS A 171 -11.77 7.58 -12.83
N LEU A 172 -11.11 6.64 -12.15
CA LEU A 172 -10.03 5.80 -12.67
C LEU A 172 -10.53 4.48 -13.26
N PHE A 173 -11.79 4.13 -13.06
CA PHE A 173 -12.33 2.86 -13.53
C PHE A 173 -12.51 2.90 -15.05
N LEU A 174 -12.17 1.78 -15.69
CA LEU A 174 -12.41 1.61 -17.11
C LEU A 174 -13.90 1.77 -17.39
N LYS A 175 -14.25 2.70 -18.27
CA LYS A 175 -15.64 2.86 -18.72
C LYS A 175 -16.02 1.61 -19.52
N LYS A 176 -17.19 1.06 -19.24
CA LYS A 176 -17.75 -0.03 -20.04
C LYS A 176 -17.85 0.46 -21.48
N GLN A 177 -17.11 -0.16 -22.40
CA GLN A 177 -17.35 0.03 -23.83
C GLN A 177 -18.74 -0.54 -24.11
N LYS A 178 -19.62 0.30 -24.67
CA LYS A 178 -20.98 -0.09 -25.03
C LYS A 178 -20.96 -0.95 -26.27
#